data_AF-A0A1G8HJN0-F1
#
_entry.id   AF-A0A1G8HJN0-F1
#
_cell.length_a   1.000
_cell.length_b   1.000
_cell.length_c   1.000
_cell.angle_alpha   90.00
_cell.angle_beta   90.00
_cell.angle_gamma   90.00
#
_symmetry.space_group_name_H-M   'P 1'
#
loop_
_entity.id
_entity.type
_entity.pdbx_description
1 polymer ?
#
loop_
_entity_poly.entity_id
_entity_poly.type
_entity_poly.pdbx_seq_one_letter_code
_entity_poly.pdbx_strand_id
1 'polypeptide(L)'
;MRTIRFAMLALAASIAITGCATKKDFYAMGGSRADGTVNMAYDFAQFEQPVVNMDQAKSIAKSKCQVWGYQDAEAFGGKTQHCNQFNGYGTCIAGQVVLQYQCIGNGSDRASVASFTPLPAQAVAATAGALSRDQWKQQQLDKLNAETGLSYDEYQRRYRQIMGQ
;
A
#
# COMPACT_ATOMS: atom_id res chain seq x y z
N MET A 1 34.02 34.58 46.82
CA MET A 1 33.50 35.61 45.87
C MET A 1 33.78 35.29 44.40
N ARG A 2 34.99 34.83 44.00
CA ARG A 2 35.28 34.48 42.58
C ARG A 2 34.43 33.31 42.04
N THR A 3 34.19 32.28 42.84
CA THR A 3 33.35 31.12 42.49
C THR A 3 31.88 31.48 42.26
N ILE A 4 31.33 32.42 43.04
CA ILE A 4 29.94 32.89 42.92
C ILE A 4 29.75 33.69 41.61
N ARG A 5 30.77 34.45 41.18
CA ARG A 5 30.73 35.19 39.90
C ARG A 5 30.77 34.25 38.69
N PHE A 6 31.56 33.18 38.74
CA PHE A 6 31.56 32.15 37.68
C PHE A 6 30.24 31.37 37.64
N ALA A 7 29.66 31.06 38.80
CA ALA A 7 28.35 30.40 38.87
C ALA A 7 27.21 31.26 38.30
N MET A 8 27.19 32.58 38.59
CA MET A 8 26.22 33.49 37.99
C MET A 8 26.39 33.64 36.47
N LEU A 9 27.64 33.69 35.96
CA LEU A 9 27.90 33.81 34.53
C LEU A 9 27.46 32.55 33.76
N ALA A 10 27.70 31.37 34.34
CA ALA A 10 27.26 30.08 33.79
C ALA A 10 25.73 29.96 33.81
N LEU A 11 25.08 30.41 34.89
CA LEU A 11 23.61 30.42 34.98
C LEU A 11 22.98 31.38 33.97
N ALA A 12 23.55 32.57 33.77
CA ALA A 12 23.08 33.53 32.77
C ALA A 12 23.24 33.01 31.32
N ALA A 13 24.34 32.30 31.02
CA ALA A 13 24.56 31.70 29.70
C ALA A 13 23.57 30.56 29.39
N SER A 14 23.10 29.84 30.40
CA SER A 14 22.16 28.72 30.22
C SER A 14 20.74 29.14 29.79
N ILE A 15 20.34 30.39 30.05
CA ILE A 15 19.00 30.90 29.73
C ILE A 15 18.87 31.28 28.24
N ALA A 16 19.98 31.48 27.53
CA ALA A 16 19.97 31.91 26.13
C ALA A 16 19.66 30.78 25.13
N ILE A 17 19.64 29.51 25.56
CA ILE A 17 19.36 28.36 24.68
C ILE A 17 17.84 28.10 24.67
N THR A 18 17.07 29.05 24.16
CA THR A 18 15.65 28.83 23.86
C THR A 18 15.52 28.46 22.38
N GLY A 19 14.87 27.33 22.09
CA GLY A 19 14.60 26.93 20.70
C GLY A 19 13.59 27.88 20.06
N CYS A 20 13.75 28.18 18.77
CA CYS A 20 12.78 28.98 18.04
C CYS A 20 11.50 28.16 17.83
N ALA A 21 10.39 28.57 18.46
CA ALA A 21 9.08 28.00 18.21
C ALA A 21 8.56 28.51 16.85
N THR A 22 8.53 27.66 15.84
CA THR A 22 8.06 28.00 14.49
C THR A 22 6.72 27.33 14.23
N LYS A 23 5.74 28.09 13.76
CA LYS A 23 4.46 27.52 13.33
C LYS A 23 4.68 26.78 12.02
N LYS A 24 4.30 25.51 11.98
CA LYS A 24 4.36 24.69 10.77
C LYS A 24 2.97 24.24 10.40
N ASP A 25 2.59 24.54 9.17
CA ASP A 25 1.34 24.09 8.59
C ASP A 25 1.49 22.68 8.05
N PHE A 26 0.43 21.89 8.20
CA PHE A 26 0.36 20.58 7.58
C PHE A 26 0.04 20.70 6.09
N TYR A 27 0.65 19.83 5.29
CA TYR A 27 0.32 19.66 3.88
C TYR A 27 0.03 18.19 3.56
N ALA A 28 -0.83 17.95 2.58
CA ALA A 28 -1.15 16.60 2.13
C ALA A 28 -0.06 16.12 1.16
N MET A 29 0.68 15.07 1.53
CA MET A 29 1.67 14.45 0.63
C MET A 29 1.05 13.50 -0.38
N GLY A 30 -0.19 13.07 -0.13
CA GLY A 30 -0.90 12.12 -0.98
C GLY A 30 -1.75 11.19 -0.13
N GLY A 31 -2.13 10.06 -0.71
CA GLY A 31 -2.99 9.07 -0.07
C GLY A 31 -3.44 8.03 -1.08
N SER A 32 -4.06 6.96 -0.59
CA SER A 32 -4.64 5.92 -1.43
C SER A 32 -6.15 5.94 -1.27
N ARG A 33 -6.87 6.24 -2.36
CA ARG A 33 -8.33 6.14 -2.39
C ARG A 33 -8.79 4.70 -2.17
N ALA A 34 -8.04 3.72 -2.70
CA ALA A 34 -8.36 2.30 -2.58
C ALA A 34 -8.24 1.82 -1.13
N ASP A 35 -7.20 2.29 -0.41
CA ASP A 35 -7.01 1.96 1.01
C ASP A 35 -7.77 2.91 1.95
N GLY A 36 -8.34 3.98 1.42
CA GLY A 36 -9.05 5.01 2.19
C GLY A 36 -8.13 5.79 3.13
N THR A 37 -6.89 6.10 2.70
CA THR A 37 -5.88 6.73 3.55
C THR A 37 -5.35 8.04 2.95
N VAL A 38 -5.02 9.00 3.81
CA VAL A 38 -4.41 10.29 3.47
C VAL A 38 -3.19 10.51 4.36
N ASN A 39 -2.05 10.84 3.75
CA ASN A 39 -0.81 11.15 4.43
C ASN A 39 -0.64 12.67 4.54
N MET A 40 -0.67 13.18 5.77
CA MET A 40 -0.39 14.57 6.10
C MET A 40 1.04 14.69 6.61
N ALA A 41 1.78 15.73 6.23
CA ALA A 41 3.14 15.93 6.72
C ALA A 41 3.41 17.39 7.12
N TYR A 42 4.43 17.56 7.93
CA TYR A 42 5.06 18.84 8.20
C TYR A 42 6.58 18.66 8.32
N ASP A 43 7.32 19.71 7.98
CA ASP A 43 8.78 19.71 8.01
C ASP A 43 9.32 20.27 9.33
N PHE A 44 10.42 19.70 9.79
CA PHE A 44 11.22 20.20 10.90
C PHE A 44 12.68 20.35 10.48
N ALA A 45 13.35 21.33 11.07
CA ALA A 45 14.78 21.53 10.96
C ALA A 45 15.46 21.57 12.32
N GLN A 46 16.79 21.56 12.32
CA GLN A 46 17.59 21.51 13.53
C GLN A 46 17.35 22.76 14.36
N PHE A 47 17.15 22.57 15.67
CA PHE A 47 16.89 23.65 16.64
C PHE A 47 15.54 24.36 16.48
N GLU A 48 14.65 23.89 15.60
CA GLU A 48 13.26 24.34 15.56
C GLU A 48 12.41 23.53 16.54
N GLN A 49 11.48 24.21 17.21
CA GLN A 49 10.38 23.56 17.90
C GLN A 49 9.09 23.77 17.07
N PRO A 50 8.71 22.81 16.21
CA PRO A 50 7.55 22.96 15.35
C PRO A 50 6.27 22.95 16.19
N VAL A 51 5.57 24.09 16.21
CA VAL A 51 4.23 24.21 16.78
C VAL A 51 3.24 23.93 15.66
N VAL A 52 2.55 22.79 15.75
CA VAL A 52 1.66 22.29 14.71
C VAL A 52 0.21 22.25 15.18
N ASN A 53 -0.73 22.48 14.25
CA ASN A 53 -2.16 22.41 14.52
C ASN A 53 -2.74 21.09 13.99
N MET A 54 -3.14 20.20 14.91
CA MET A 54 -3.71 18.90 14.54
C MET A 54 -5.12 19.03 13.94
N ASP A 55 -5.90 20.03 14.36
CA ASP A 55 -7.23 20.29 13.79
C ASP A 55 -7.11 20.75 12.34
N GLN A 56 -6.08 21.54 12.02
CA GLN A 56 -5.74 21.90 10.64
C GLN A 56 -5.43 20.64 9.83
N ALA A 57 -4.58 19.74 10.33
CA ALA A 57 -4.26 18.48 9.65
C ALA A 57 -5.53 17.65 9.38
N LYS A 58 -6.38 17.48 10.39
CA LYS A 58 -7.65 16.76 10.27
C LYS A 58 -8.58 17.42 9.26
N SER A 59 -8.68 18.75 9.26
CA SER A 59 -9.54 19.49 8.32
C SER A 59 -9.11 19.29 6.86
N ILE A 60 -7.80 19.32 6.58
CA ILE A 60 -7.25 19.07 5.25
C ILE A 60 -7.47 17.60 4.84
N ALA A 61 -7.19 16.65 5.74
CA ALA A 61 -7.43 15.23 5.49
C ALA A 61 -8.91 14.95 5.20
N LYS A 62 -9.82 15.52 6.00
CA LYS A 62 -11.27 15.45 5.79
C LYS A 62 -11.66 15.99 4.42
N SER A 63 -11.15 17.15 4.03
CA SER A 63 -11.43 17.72 2.70
C SER A 63 -11.01 16.77 1.58
N LYS A 64 -9.83 16.14 1.69
CA LYS A 64 -9.37 15.13 0.72
C LYS A 64 -10.25 13.88 0.71
N CYS A 65 -10.64 13.38 1.88
CA CYS A 65 -11.55 12.24 2.00
C CYS A 65 -12.94 12.54 1.42
N GLN A 66 -13.45 13.76 1.59
CA GLN A 66 -14.73 14.20 1.02
C GLN A 66 -14.74 14.23 -0.51
N VAL A 67 -13.61 14.59 -1.13
CA VAL A 67 -13.46 14.49 -2.60
C VAL A 67 -13.63 13.05 -3.10
N TRP A 68 -13.33 12.05 -2.26
CA TRP A 68 -13.52 10.64 -2.58
C TRP A 68 -14.88 10.07 -2.17
N GLY A 69 -15.74 10.87 -1.55
CA GLY A 69 -17.07 10.47 -1.10
C GLY A 69 -17.15 9.98 0.35
N TYR A 70 -16.07 10.08 1.13
CA TYR A 70 -16.10 9.79 2.56
C TYR A 70 -16.61 11.00 3.36
N GLN A 71 -17.12 10.78 4.56
CA GLN A 71 -17.74 11.85 5.35
C GLN A 71 -16.74 12.57 6.26
N ASP A 72 -15.78 11.83 6.81
CA ASP A 72 -14.79 12.36 7.74
C ASP A 72 -13.43 11.66 7.58
N ALA A 73 -12.44 12.12 8.34
CA ALA A 73 -11.10 11.54 8.43
C ALA A 73 -10.66 11.43 9.90
N GLU A 74 -10.06 10.30 10.26
CA GLU A 74 -9.57 10.02 11.61
C GLU A 74 -8.08 9.64 11.58
N ALA A 75 -7.31 10.10 12.57
CA ALA A 75 -5.87 9.80 12.61
C ALA A 75 -5.64 8.31 12.94
N PHE A 76 -4.76 7.65 12.20
CA PHE A 76 -4.36 6.26 12.44
C PHE A 76 -2.87 6.06 12.17
N GLY A 77 -2.33 4.89 12.51
CA GLY A 77 -0.97 4.51 12.13
C GLY A 77 0.17 5.27 12.82
N GLY A 78 -0.14 6.19 13.74
CA GLY A 78 0.85 6.96 14.49
C GLY A 78 1.56 8.04 13.66
N LYS A 79 2.75 8.43 14.11
CA LYS A 79 3.60 9.42 13.45
C LYS A 79 4.86 8.75 12.95
N THR A 80 5.16 8.89 11.67
CA THR A 80 6.37 8.35 11.05
C THR A 80 7.30 9.49 10.69
N GLN A 81 8.57 9.41 11.09
CA GLN A 81 9.57 10.42 10.77
C GLN A 81 10.41 9.96 9.57
N HIS A 82 10.42 10.74 8.50
CA HIS A 82 11.36 10.58 7.40
C HIS A 82 12.45 11.62 7.51
N CYS A 83 13.70 11.15 7.55
CA CYS A 83 14.84 12.04 7.64
C CYS A 83 15.33 12.43 6.24
N ASN A 84 15.45 13.74 6.00
CA ASN A 84 15.95 14.29 4.75
C ASN A 84 17.45 14.62 4.85
N GLN A 85 17.93 14.99 6.04
CA GLN A 85 19.33 15.34 6.28
C GLN A 85 19.84 14.77 7.60
N PHE A 86 21.02 14.15 7.54
CA PHE A 86 21.77 13.67 8.70
C PHE A 86 23.00 14.55 8.91
N ASN A 87 23.39 14.76 10.17
CA ASN A 87 24.67 15.39 10.48
C ASN A 87 25.85 14.40 10.34
N GLY A 88 27.08 14.90 10.54
CA GLY A 88 28.29 14.07 10.51
C GLY A 88 28.35 12.95 11.58
N TYR A 89 27.43 12.93 12.54
CA TYR A 89 27.30 11.90 13.56
C TYR A 89 26.12 10.94 13.30
N GLY A 90 25.45 11.05 12.15
CA GLY A 90 24.31 10.21 11.78
C GLY A 90 22.99 10.55 12.47
N THR A 91 22.87 11.70 13.14
CA THR A 91 21.61 12.18 13.74
C THR A 91 20.78 12.92 12.70
N CYS A 92 19.47 12.67 12.69
CA CYS A 92 18.55 13.40 11.82
C CYS A 92 18.42 14.86 12.26
N ILE A 93 18.82 15.80 11.40
CA ILE A 93 18.81 17.24 11.68
C ILE A 93 17.71 17.98 10.92
N ALA A 94 17.22 17.41 9.82
CA ALA A 94 16.06 17.96 9.12
C ALA A 94 15.29 16.83 8.46
N GLY A 95 13.97 16.93 8.46
CA GLY A 95 13.10 15.90 7.92
C GLY A 95 11.65 16.31 7.96
N GLN A 96 10.80 15.33 7.68
CA GLN A 96 9.37 15.48 7.69
C GLN A 96 8.74 14.45 8.63
N VAL A 97 7.72 14.87 9.36
CA VAL A 97 6.90 13.98 10.17
C VAL A 97 5.58 13.77 9.45
N VAL A 98 5.24 12.50 9.21
CA VAL A 98 4.05 12.07 8.48
C VAL A 98 3.04 11.51 9.47
N LEU A 99 1.83 12.01 9.38
CA LEU A 99 0.64 11.56 10.10
C LEU A 99 -0.32 10.92 9.11
N GLN A 100 -0.77 9.72 9.43
CA GLN A 100 -1.73 9.02 8.59
C GLN A 100 -3.15 9.27 9.08
N TYR A 101 -4.07 9.46 8.13
CA TYR A 101 -5.49 9.62 8.37
C TYR A 101 -6.27 8.60 7.54
N GLN A 102 -7.24 7.94 8.16
CA GLN A 102 -8.16 7.02 7.52
C GLN A 102 -9.46 7.76 7.25
N CYS A 103 -9.93 7.68 6.02
CA CYS A 103 -11.23 8.20 5.63
C CYS A 103 -12.33 7.31 6.20
N ILE A 104 -13.32 7.91 6.85
CA ILE A 104 -14.43 7.23 7.53
C ILE A 104 -15.79 7.79 7.11
N GLY A 105 -16.84 7.01 7.36
CA GLY A 105 -18.22 7.32 6.98
C GLY A 105 -18.48 6.99 5.51
N ASN A 106 -19.63 6.36 5.24
CA ASN A 106 -20.02 5.72 3.99
C ASN A 106 -19.36 6.28 2.71
N GLY A 107 -18.17 5.76 2.38
CA GLY A 107 -17.57 5.82 1.05
C GLY A 107 -18.26 4.81 0.14
N SER A 108 -19.59 4.75 0.21
CA SER A 108 -20.45 3.81 -0.50
C SER A 108 -20.55 4.19 -1.97
N ASP A 109 -19.40 4.15 -2.63
CA ASP A 109 -19.21 3.59 -3.94
C ASP A 109 -17.77 3.08 -4.03
N ARG A 110 -17.63 1.81 -3.63
CA ARG A 110 -16.66 0.88 -4.21
C ARG A 110 -15.18 1.13 -3.86
N ALA A 111 -14.82 0.81 -2.62
CA ALA A 111 -13.92 -0.34 -2.51
C ALA A 111 -14.72 -1.55 -2.99
N SER A 112 -14.80 -1.68 -4.32
CA SER A 112 -14.73 -3.01 -4.87
C SER A 112 -13.35 -3.50 -4.37
N VAL A 113 -13.23 -4.15 -3.20
CA VAL A 113 -13.46 -5.59 -3.18
C VAL A 113 -14.38 -5.93 -4.34
N ALA A 114 -13.79 -5.93 -5.55
CA ALA A 114 -14.09 -6.95 -6.49
C ALA A 114 -14.06 -8.15 -5.57
N SER A 115 -15.25 -8.67 -5.30
CA SER A 115 -15.37 -9.96 -4.71
C SER A 115 -14.39 -10.75 -5.56
N PHE A 116 -13.22 -11.03 -5.00
CA PHE A 116 -12.55 -12.25 -5.31
C PHE A 116 -13.55 -13.26 -4.76
N THR A 117 -14.66 -13.48 -5.48
CA THR A 117 -15.07 -14.83 -5.78
C THR A 117 -13.76 -15.49 -6.11
N PRO A 118 -13.23 -16.38 -5.26
CA PRO A 118 -12.13 -17.21 -5.71
C PRO A 118 -12.67 -17.80 -7.01
N LEU A 119 -12.15 -17.30 -8.13
CA LEU A 119 -12.30 -17.98 -9.38
C LEU A 119 -11.77 -19.38 -9.04
N PRO A 120 -12.54 -20.46 -9.29
CA PRO A 120 -11.99 -21.79 -9.15
C PRO A 120 -10.65 -21.78 -9.89
N ALA A 121 -9.63 -22.40 -9.29
CA ALA A 121 -8.21 -22.32 -9.65
C ALA A 121 -7.88 -22.79 -11.08
N GLN A 122 -8.44 -22.14 -12.09
CA GLN A 122 -8.52 -22.61 -13.48
C GLN A 122 -8.00 -21.55 -14.47
N ALA A 123 -7.58 -20.37 -14.00
CA ALA A 123 -7.11 -19.29 -14.87
C ALA A 123 -5.58 -19.25 -15.07
N VAL A 124 -4.88 -20.39 -15.02
CA VAL A 124 -3.49 -20.51 -15.52
C VAL A 124 -3.39 -21.21 -16.88
N ALA A 125 -4.50 -21.59 -17.50
CA ALA A 125 -4.48 -22.25 -18.82
C ALA A 125 -5.09 -21.35 -19.91
N ALA A 126 -4.49 -20.19 -20.14
CA ALA A 126 -4.74 -19.40 -21.35
C ALA A 126 -3.47 -19.28 -22.21
N THR A 127 -2.78 -20.40 -22.42
CA THR A 127 -2.07 -20.64 -23.68
C THR A 127 -3.06 -21.29 -24.64
N ALA A 128 -3.69 -20.46 -25.46
CA ALA A 128 -4.47 -20.91 -26.60
C ALA A 128 -3.62 -21.85 -27.48
N GLY A 129 -4.14 -23.04 -27.78
CA GLY A 129 -3.84 -23.70 -29.07
C GLY A 129 -3.30 -25.12 -29.09
N ALA A 130 -3.09 -25.82 -27.98
CA ALA A 130 -2.71 -27.24 -28.03
C ALA A 130 -3.47 -28.04 -26.97
N LEU A 131 -4.40 -28.90 -27.42
CA LEU A 131 -4.95 -29.97 -26.58
C LEU A 131 -3.78 -30.75 -25.99
N SER A 132 -3.82 -31.01 -24.67
CA SER A 132 -2.79 -31.85 -24.07
C SER A 132 -2.80 -33.24 -24.73
N ARG A 133 -1.67 -33.93 -24.76
CA ARG A 133 -1.53 -35.25 -25.41
C ARG A 133 -2.61 -36.24 -24.95
N ASP A 134 -3.02 -36.17 -23.68
CA ASP A 134 -4.05 -37.05 -23.13
C ASP A 134 -5.46 -36.62 -23.53
N GLN A 135 -5.73 -35.30 -23.58
CA GLN A 135 -7.00 -34.78 -24.10
C GLN A 135 -7.20 -35.12 -25.58
N TRP A 136 -6.13 -35.09 -26.38
CA TRP A 136 -6.16 -35.50 -27.78
C TRP A 136 -6.50 -36.98 -27.93
N LYS A 137 -5.88 -37.86 -27.12
CA LYS A 137 -6.17 -39.30 -27.14
C LYS A 137 -7.63 -39.57 -26.82
N GLN A 138 -8.15 -38.95 -25.77
CA GLN A 138 -9.52 -39.14 -25.35
C GLN A 138 -10.50 -38.75 -26.47
N GLN A 139 -10.27 -37.59 -27.10
CA GLN A 139 -11.11 -37.13 -28.20
C GLN A 139 -11.09 -38.07 -29.43
N GLN A 140 -9.94 -38.66 -29.74
CA GLN A 140 -9.84 -39.63 -30.85
C GLN A 140 -10.54 -40.95 -30.53
N LEU A 141 -10.45 -41.42 -29.28
CA LEU A 141 -11.18 -42.60 -28.82
C LEU A 141 -12.69 -42.38 -28.87
N ASP A 142 -13.17 -41.22 -28.43
CA ASP A 142 -14.59 -40.89 -28.47
C ASP A 142 -15.13 -40.86 -29.91
N LYS A 143 -14.35 -40.32 -30.86
CA LYS A 143 -14.69 -40.38 -32.29
C LYS A 143 -14.73 -41.81 -32.82
N LEU A 144 -13.74 -42.64 -32.47
CA LEU A 144 -13.68 -44.04 -32.89
C LEU A 144 -14.86 -44.85 -32.33
N ASN A 145 -15.27 -44.57 -31.08
CA ASN A 145 -16.43 -45.19 -30.44
C ASN A 145 -17.77 -44.73 -31.03
N ALA A 146 -17.85 -43.49 -31.51
CA ALA A 146 -19.06 -42.93 -32.13
C ALA A 146 -19.28 -43.42 -33.57
N GLU A 147 -18.26 -43.98 -34.22
CA GLU A 147 -18.35 -44.46 -35.59
C GLU A 147 -19.02 -45.84 -35.63
N THR A 148 -20.30 -45.87 -36.02
CA THR A 148 -21.09 -47.10 -36.11
C THR A 148 -20.80 -47.83 -37.42
N GLY A 149 -20.52 -49.14 -37.35
CA GLY A 149 -20.33 -49.99 -38.54
C GLY A 149 -18.89 -50.42 -38.81
N LEU A 150 -17.92 -50.09 -37.94
CA LEU A 150 -16.58 -50.68 -38.03
C LEU A 150 -16.60 -52.17 -37.70
N SER A 151 -15.83 -52.94 -38.47
CA SER A 151 -15.45 -54.30 -38.08
C SER A 151 -14.57 -54.26 -36.82
N TYR A 152 -14.75 -55.24 -35.94
CA TYR A 152 -14.01 -55.34 -34.69
C TYR A 152 -12.48 -55.32 -34.89
N ASP A 153 -11.98 -56.01 -35.92
CA ASP A 153 -10.55 -56.04 -36.25
C ASP A 153 -10.00 -54.65 -36.63
N GLU A 154 -10.82 -53.84 -37.32
CA GLU A 154 -10.45 -52.49 -37.74
C GLU A 154 -10.46 -51.51 -36.56
N TYR A 155 -11.47 -51.63 -35.69
CA TYR A 155 -11.53 -50.90 -34.43
C TYR A 155 -10.28 -51.15 -33.58
N GLN A 156 -9.89 -52.42 -33.39
CA GLN A 156 -8.70 -52.76 -32.60
C GLN A 156 -7.40 -52.22 -33.20
N ARG A 157 -7.25 -52.17 -34.53
CA ARG A 157 -6.07 -51.59 -35.19
C ARG A 157 -5.96 -50.08 -34.91
N ARG A 158 -7.06 -49.33 -35.08
CA ARG A 158 -7.08 -47.88 -34.84
C ARG A 158 -6.88 -47.54 -33.36
N TYR A 159 -7.47 -48.33 -32.47
CA TYR A 159 -7.29 -48.17 -31.03
C TYR A 159 -5.81 -48.28 -30.62
N ARG A 160 -5.08 -49.30 -31.12
CA ARG A 160 -3.64 -49.46 -30.84
C ARG A 160 -2.81 -48.28 -31.34
N GLN A 161 -3.11 -47.77 -32.54
CA GLN A 161 -2.43 -46.61 -33.10
C GLN A 161 -2.61 -45.34 -32.25
N ILE A 162 -3.81 -45.10 -31.71
CA ILE A 162 -4.10 -43.95 -30.83
C ILE A 162 -3.35 -44.09 -29.49
N MET A 163 -3.25 -45.32 -28.97
CA MET A 163 -2.58 -45.60 -27.69
C MET A 163 -1.05 -45.64 -27.78
N GLY A 164 -0.49 -45.73 -29.00
CA GLY A 164 0.96 -45.64 -29.25
C GLY A 164 1.75 -46.88 -28.84
N GLN A 165 1.14 -48.07 -28.94
CA GLN A 165 1.82 -49.36 -28.80
C GLN A 165 2.27 -49.91 -30.16
#